data_AF-A0A6N6SS27-F1
#
_entry.id   AF-A0A6N6SS27-F1
#
_cell.length_a   1.000
_cell.length_b   1.000
_cell.length_c   1.000
_cell.angle_alpha   90.00
_cell.angle_beta   90.00
_cell.angle_gamma   90.00
#
_symmetry.space_group_name_H-M   'P 1'
#
loop_
_entity.id
_entity.type
_entity.pdbx_description
1 polymer ?
#
loop_
_entity_poly.entity_id
_entity_poly.type
_entity_poly.pdbx_seq_one_letter_code
_entity_poly.pdbx_strand_id
1 'polypeptide(L)' 'MMALEIAGLAVFAATVVLFLILLPRGGRTHRFVGTEFEPYVAVLLTGMIALSFTMILAGVLQGLG' A
#
# COMPACT_ATOMS: atom_id res chain seq x y z
N MET A 1 -20.45 -7.95 -1.81
CA MET A 1 -20.25 -6.77 -2.67
C MET A 1 -19.46 -5.71 -1.91
N MET A 2 -20.06 -4.93 -1.00
CA MET A 2 -19.37 -3.80 -0.32
C MET A 2 -18.11 -4.17 0.49
N ALA A 3 -18.07 -5.34 1.15
CA ALA A 3 -17.00 -5.63 2.11
C ALA A 3 -15.59 -5.72 1.48
N LEU A 4 -15.47 -6.29 0.27
CA LEU A 4 -14.17 -6.46 -0.39
C LEU A 4 -13.61 -5.14 -0.92
N GLU A 5 -14.49 -4.29 -1.48
CA GLU A 5 -14.16 -2.94 -1.95
C GLU A 5 -13.73 -2.06 -0.78
N ILE A 6 -14.51 -2.06 0.31
CA ILE A 6 -14.20 -1.31 1.54
C ILE A 6 -12.85 -1.77 2.13
N ALA A 7 -12.61 -3.08 2.15
CA ALA A 7 -11.34 -3.61 2.64
C ALA A 7 -10.17 -3.20 1.72
N GLY A 8 -10.34 -3.25 0.39
CA GLY A 8 -9.34 -2.77 -0.56
C GLY A 8 -9.03 -1.28 -0.41
N LEU A 9 -10.05 -0.46 -0.13
CA LEU A 9 -9.92 0.97 0.15
C LEU A 9 -9.23 1.24 1.49
N ALA A 10 -9.51 0.43 2.52
CA ALA A 10 -8.82 0.50 3.80
C ALA A 10 -7.33 0.13 3.66
N VAL A 11 -7.00 -0.90 2.87
CA VAL A 11 -5.62 -1.28 2.55
C VAL A 11 -4.93 -0.16 1.76
N PHE A 12 -5.63 0.50 0.82
CA PHE A 12 -5.10 1.67 0.12
C PHE A 12 -4.74 2.79 1.09
N ALA A 13 -5.66 3.16 1.98
CA ALA A 13 -5.42 4.20 2.98
C ALA A 13 -4.24 3.86 3.91
N ALA A 14 -4.15 2.60 4.37
CA ALA A 14 -3.00 2.13 5.14
C ALA A 14 -1.69 2.23 4.35
N THR A 15 -1.72 1.90 3.05
CA THR A 15 -0.56 2.03 2.14
C THR A 15 -0.11 3.48 2.04
N VAL A 16 -1.04 4.44 1.89
CA VAL A 16 -0.73 5.88 1.85
C VAL A 16 -0.11 6.34 3.16
N VAL A 17 -0.65 5.92 4.31
CA VAL A 17 -0.08 6.25 5.62
C VAL A 17 1.33 5.70 5.76
N LEU A 18 1.56 4.43 5.38
CA LEU A 18 2.89 3.82 5.40
C LEU A 18 3.85 4.55 4.46
N PHE A 19 3.42 4.93 3.26
CA PHE A 19 4.21 5.73 2.34
C PHE A 19 4.63 7.07 2.97
N LEU A 20 3.70 7.79 3.61
CA LEU A 20 3.99 9.06 4.29
C LEU A 20 4.95 8.90 5.48
N ILE A 21 4.95 7.74 6.13
CA ILE A 21 5.93 7.39 7.16
C ILE A 21 7.28 7.12 6.49
N LEU A 22 7.33 6.41 5.37
CA LEU A 22 8.55 6.06 4.66
C LEU A 22 9.23 7.27 3.99
N LEU A 23 8.51 8.38 3.77
CA LEU A 23 9.06 9.60 3.19
C LEU A 23 10.28 10.12 3.97
N PRO A 24 11.26 10.71 3.26
CA PRO A 24 12.42 11.33 3.87
C PRO A 24 12.03 12.40 4.91
N ARG A 25 12.78 12.45 6.02
CA ARG A 25 12.64 13.48 7.07
C ARG A 25 14.02 13.97 7.51
N GLY A 26 14.10 15.20 8.00
CA GLY A 26 15.34 15.77 8.54
C GLY A 26 16.43 16.01 7.49
N GLY A 27 16.07 16.44 6.28
CA GLY A 27 17.02 16.80 5.22
C GLY A 27 17.66 15.64 4.46
N ARG A 28 17.28 14.39 4.76
CA ARG A 28 17.75 13.21 4.02
C ARG A 28 16.95 13.03 2.73
N THR A 29 17.57 12.50 1.68
CA THR A 29 16.87 12.11 0.43
C THR A 29 16.06 10.83 0.58
N HIS A 30 16.48 9.92 1.46
CA HIS A 30 15.82 8.63 1.71
C HIS A 30 15.86 8.26 3.19
N ARG A 31 14.81 7.60 3.70
CA ARG A 31 14.70 7.31 5.14
C ARG A 31 15.46 6.06 5.59
N PHE A 32 15.52 5.03 4.76
CA PHE A 32 16.03 3.68 5.12
C PHE A 32 17.25 3.22 4.31
N VAL A 33 17.90 4.11 3.55
CA VAL A 33 19.08 3.75 2.75
C VAL A 33 20.25 3.37 3.65
N GLY A 34 20.92 2.26 3.34
CA GLY A 34 22.02 1.67 4.10
C GLY A 34 21.56 0.90 5.34
N THR A 35 20.26 0.65 5.50
CA THR A 35 19.71 -0.15 6.61
C THR A 35 19.22 -1.50 6.11
N GLU A 36 19.15 -2.48 7.00
CA GLU A 36 18.60 -3.81 6.68
C GLU A 36 17.14 -3.75 6.18
N PHE A 37 16.42 -2.67 6.47
CA PHE A 37 15.04 -2.46 6.05
C PHE A 37 14.88 -1.98 4.60
N GLU A 38 15.95 -1.47 3.97
CA GLU A 38 15.92 -0.91 2.62
C GLU A 38 15.20 -1.80 1.57
N PRO A 39 15.52 -3.10 1.43
CA PRO A 39 14.83 -3.96 0.45
C PRO A 39 13.35 -4.22 0.81
N TYR A 40 13.02 -4.23 2.10
CA TYR A 40 11.67 -4.53 2.57
C TYR A 40 10.70 -3.38 2.32
N VAL A 41 11.19 -2.14 2.26
CA VAL A 41 10.35 -0.97 1.95
C VAL A 41 9.70 -1.11 0.57
N ALA A 42 10.47 -1.54 -0.44
CA ALA A 42 9.97 -1.71 -1.80
C ALA A 42 8.99 -2.88 -1.91
N VAL A 43 9.31 -4.02 -1.27
CA VAL A 43 8.42 -5.19 -1.25
C VAL A 43 7.10 -4.87 -0.57
N LEU A 44 7.14 -4.19 0.58
CA LEU A 44 5.95 -3.80 1.33
C LEU A 44 5.05 -2.86 0.52
N LEU A 45 5.60 -1.81 -0.09
CA LEU A 45 4.81 -0.87 -0.89
C LEU A 45 4.20 -1.55 -2.12
N THR A 46 4.99 -2.34 -2.85
CA THR A 46 4.52 -3.03 -4.05
C THR A 46 3.40 -4.02 -3.72
N GLY A 47 3.58 -4.82 -2.66
CA GLY A 47 2.59 -5.81 -2.22
C GLY A 47 1.28 -5.16 -1.74
N MET A 48 1.36 -4.09 -0.95
CA MET A 48 0.19 -3.40 -0.42
C MET A 48 -0.61 -2.68 -1.52
N ILE A 49 0.07 -2.04 -2.48
CA ILE A 49 -0.58 -1.44 -3.65
C ILE A 49 -1.28 -2.51 -4.48
N ALA A 50 -0.57 -3.59 -4.85
CA ALA A 50 -1.13 -4.67 -5.65
C ALA A 50 -2.36 -5.29 -4.97
N LEU A 51 -2.25 -5.62 -3.67
CA LEU A 51 -3.35 -6.18 -2.89
C LEU A 51 -4.57 -5.25 -2.86
N SER A 52 -4.37 -3.96 -2.60
CA SER A 52 -5.45 -2.98 -2.58
C SER A 52 -6.20 -2.95 -3.91
N PHE A 53 -5.48 -2.85 -5.03
CA PHE A 53 -6.07 -2.86 -6.37
C PHE A 53 -6.80 -4.17 -6.67
N THR A 54 -6.20 -5.32 -6.32
CA THR A 54 -6.83 -6.63 -6.52
C THR A 54 -8.14 -6.74 -5.74
N MET A 55 -8.19 -6.29 -4.49
CA MET A 55 -9.39 -6.33 -3.66
C MET A 55 -10.49 -5.40 -4.17
N ILE A 56 -10.12 -4.18 -4.59
CA ILE A 56 -11.07 -3.24 -5.20
C ILE A 56 -11.64 -3.83 -6.49
N LEU A 57 -10.78 -4.29 -7.40
CA LEU A 57 -11.20 -4.84 -8.69
C LEU A 57 -12.05 -6.10 -8.53
N ALA A 58 -11.67 -7.01 -7.63
CA ALA A 58 -12.45 -8.21 -7.35
C ALA A 58 -13.82 -7.88 -6.75
N GLY A 59 -13.92 -6.85 -5.90
CA GLY A 59 -15.18 -6.37 -5.36
C GLY A 59 -16.10 -5.79 -6.42
N VAL A 60 -15.54 -4.96 -7.31
CA VAL A 60 -16.27 -4.36 -8.44
C VAL A 60 -16.75 -5.43 -9.42
N LEU A 61 -15.90 -6.39 -9.80
CA LEU A 61 -16.27 -7.48 -10.70
C LEU A 61 -17.40 -8.33 -10.11
N GLN A 62 -17.33 -8.68 -8.82
CA GLN A 62 -18.46 -9.35 -8.14
C GLN A 62 -19.73 -8.49 -8.08
N GLY A 63 -19.61 -7.16 -8.08
CA GLY A 63 -20.74 -6.24 -8.14
C GLY A 63 -21.44 -6.20 -9.51
N LEU A 64 -20.71 -6.52 -10.58
CA LEU A 64 -21.19 -6.46 -11.96
C LEU A 64 -21.85 -7.77 -12.44
N GLY A 65 -21.58 -8.90 -11.79
CA GLY A 65 -22.19 -10.20 -12.12
C GLY A 65 -21.32 -11.39 -11.74
#